data_AF-C4Y7H6-F1
#
_entry.id   AF-C4Y7H6-F1
#
_cell.length_a   1.000
_cell.length_b   1.000
_cell.length_c   1.000
_cell.angle_alpha   90.00
_cell.angle_beta   90.00
_cell.angle_gamma   90.00
#
_symmetry.space_group_name_H-M   'P 1'
#
loop_
_entity.id
_entity.type
_entity.pdbx_description
1 polymer ?
#
loop_
_entity_poly.entity_id
_entity_poly.type
_entity_poly.pdbx_seq_one_letter_code
_entity_poly.pdbx_strand_id
1 'polypeptide(L)'
;MRWPIFWIFWALCASQAIPIGFSSSELSHLAGDPVATHKVVLHISKDKADVGSLVLALFGQTAPKTVENFVGLASMAPGYGYHGTIFHRVIKDFIIQGGDFERGDGTGGYSIFDKKSFADENFDLHHDKRGRLSMANAGKDTNGAQFFITTSESSTHLNGHHVVFGQLVGGFEVLDLLNTAPTGENDRPVSRWAIEDADIFVEPPAETGSLGSYRFFMGLCLVSSVCYAAVQWNHRRKKVVITGFRSM
;
A
#
# COMPACT_ATOMS: atom_id res chain seq x y z
N MET A 1 -5.49 44.40 -42.87
CA MET A 1 -4.50 44.43 -41.77
C MET A 1 -5.21 44.61 -40.45
N ARG A 2 -5.53 43.52 -39.74
CA ARG A 2 -5.98 43.55 -38.35
C ARG A 2 -5.83 42.14 -37.79
N TRP A 3 -4.81 41.93 -36.97
CA TRP A 3 -4.63 40.73 -36.16
C TRP A 3 -5.17 41.06 -34.76
N PRO A 4 -6.05 40.24 -34.16
CA PRO A 4 -6.44 40.42 -32.78
C PRO A 4 -5.46 39.72 -31.84
N ILE A 5 -5.25 40.39 -30.72
CA ILE A 5 -4.53 39.95 -29.52
C ILE A 5 -5.28 38.76 -28.92
N PHE A 6 -4.84 37.53 -29.17
CA PHE A 6 -5.31 36.32 -28.49
C PHE A 6 -4.19 35.27 -28.45
N TRP A 7 -3.08 35.56 -27.78
CA TRP A 7 -1.97 34.61 -27.62
C TRP A 7 -1.30 34.68 -26.24
N ILE A 8 -2.06 34.91 -25.17
CA ILE A 8 -1.49 34.76 -23.82
C ILE A 8 -2.50 34.05 -22.92
N PHE A 9 -2.01 32.98 -22.28
CA PHE A 9 -2.65 32.11 -21.29
C PHE A 9 -3.45 30.90 -21.81
N TRP A 10 -2.80 30.06 -22.61
CA TRP A 10 -2.96 28.61 -22.50
C TRP A 10 -1.72 28.02 -21.79
N ALA A 11 -1.43 28.52 -20.58
CA ALA A 11 -0.43 27.94 -19.72
C ALA A 11 -1.05 26.72 -19.03
N LEU A 12 -0.51 25.56 -19.39
CA LEU A 12 -0.68 24.25 -18.78
C LEU A 12 -1.15 24.32 -17.32
N CYS A 13 -2.44 24.05 -17.10
CA CYS A 13 -2.83 23.30 -15.93
C CYS A 13 -3.29 21.94 -16.45
N ALA A 14 -2.32 21.13 -16.89
CA ALA A 14 -2.53 19.69 -16.85
C ALA A 14 -2.68 19.38 -15.36
N SER A 15 -3.94 19.39 -14.89
CA SER A 15 -4.34 18.84 -13.61
C SER A 15 -3.87 17.39 -13.63
N GLN A 16 -2.64 17.14 -13.19
CA GLN A 16 -2.23 15.82 -12.78
C GLN A 16 -3.22 15.47 -11.68
N ALA A 17 -4.20 14.64 -12.02
CA ALA A 17 -5.11 14.08 -11.04
C ALA A 17 -4.20 13.45 -9.99
N ILE A 18 -4.19 14.02 -8.78
CA ILE A 18 -3.49 13.42 -7.66
C ILE A 18 -4.14 12.05 -7.51
N PRO A 19 -3.40 10.94 -7.69
CA PRO A 19 -3.96 9.63 -7.54
C PRO A 19 -4.58 9.52 -6.15
N ILE A 20 -5.85 9.11 -6.08
CA ILE A 20 -6.65 9.18 -4.86
C ILE A 20 -5.98 8.32 -3.80
N GLY A 21 -5.50 8.96 -2.73
CA GLY A 21 -4.95 8.28 -1.56
C GLY A 21 -3.51 8.61 -1.23
N PHE A 22 -2.74 9.26 -2.10
CA PHE A 22 -1.38 9.72 -1.78
C PHE A 22 -1.33 11.21 -1.41
N SER A 23 -0.58 11.54 -0.37
CA SER A 23 -0.23 12.92 -0.01
C SER A 23 0.90 13.45 -0.90
N SER A 24 1.05 14.78 -0.98
CA SER A 24 2.12 15.40 -1.76
C SER A 24 3.52 14.98 -1.32
N SER A 25 3.72 14.73 -0.02
CA SER A 25 4.99 14.21 0.51
C SER A 25 5.24 12.77 0.07
N GLU A 26 4.23 11.91 0.08
CA GLU A 26 4.35 10.52 -0.39
C GLU A 26 4.70 10.46 -1.89
N LEU A 27 4.06 11.30 -2.70
CA LEU A 27 4.35 11.38 -4.14
C LEU A 27 5.80 11.80 -4.43
N SER A 28 6.45 12.57 -3.56
CA SER A 28 7.84 12.97 -3.75
C SER A 28 8.82 11.79 -3.76
N HIS A 29 8.47 10.69 -3.07
CA HIS A 29 9.27 9.47 -3.02
C HIS A 29 9.15 8.61 -4.29
N LEU A 30 8.17 8.90 -5.15
CA LEU A 30 7.93 8.18 -6.41
C LEU A 30 8.57 8.87 -7.63
N ALA A 31 9.41 9.89 -7.42
CA ALA A 31 10.07 10.59 -8.51
C ALA A 31 10.90 9.62 -9.38
N GLY A 32 10.54 9.49 -10.67
CA GLY A 32 11.21 8.59 -11.62
C GLY A 32 10.75 7.13 -11.55
N ASP A 33 9.77 6.80 -10.70
CA ASP A 33 9.16 5.46 -10.63
C ASP A 33 7.96 5.32 -11.59
N PRO A 34 7.55 4.08 -11.91
CA PRO A 34 6.29 3.84 -12.61
C PRO A 34 5.08 4.35 -11.84
N VAL A 35 3.95 4.44 -12.54
CA VAL A 35 2.68 4.83 -11.94
C VAL A 35 2.30 3.84 -10.84
N ALA A 36 2.15 4.35 -9.62
CA ALA A 36 1.60 3.59 -8.50
C ALA A 36 0.10 3.39 -8.71
N THR A 37 -0.35 2.15 -8.72
CA THR A 37 -1.78 1.81 -8.92
C THR A 37 -2.48 1.40 -7.63
N HIS A 38 -1.70 0.98 -6.62
CA HIS A 38 -2.22 0.60 -5.31
C HIS A 38 -1.41 1.30 -4.22
N LYS A 39 -2.09 1.60 -3.12
CA LYS A 39 -1.49 2.01 -1.85
C LYS A 39 -1.83 0.95 -0.80
N VAL A 40 -0.82 0.44 -0.11
CA VAL A 40 -1.00 -0.49 1.02
C VAL A 40 -0.36 0.13 2.26
N VAL A 41 -1.12 0.23 3.35
CA VAL A 41 -0.64 0.71 4.65
C VAL A 41 -0.56 -0.48 5.58
N LEU A 42 0.64 -0.87 5.98
CA LEU A 42 0.87 -1.96 6.95
C LEU A 42 1.00 -1.36 8.34
N HIS A 43 0.09 -1.69 9.26
CA HIS A 43 0.14 -1.24 10.65
C HIS A 43 1.07 -2.13 11.46
N ILE A 44 2.10 -1.55 12.09
CA ILE A 44 3.20 -2.28 12.69
C ILE A 44 3.14 -2.17 14.21
N SER A 45 3.36 -3.29 14.89
CA SER A 45 3.58 -3.32 16.34
C SER A 45 4.99 -3.81 16.68
N LYS A 46 5.50 -3.33 17.82
CA LYS A 46 6.66 -3.86 18.52
C LYS A 46 6.21 -4.39 19.87
N ASP A 47 6.38 -5.69 20.12
CA ASP A 47 5.96 -6.36 21.35
C ASP A 47 4.49 -6.05 21.72
N LYS A 48 3.61 -5.99 20.70
CA LYS A 48 2.17 -5.63 20.75
C LYS A 48 1.86 -4.15 21.03
N ALA A 49 2.87 -3.29 21.17
CA ALA A 49 2.67 -1.85 21.20
C ALA A 49 2.68 -1.30 19.76
N ASP A 50 1.67 -0.52 19.40
CA ASP A 50 1.62 0.19 18.12
C ASP A 50 2.81 1.15 17.99
N VAL A 51 3.51 1.07 16.85
CA VAL A 51 4.66 1.93 16.52
C VAL A 51 4.43 2.73 15.25
N GLY A 52 3.24 2.65 14.65
CA GLY A 52 2.87 3.34 13.41
C GLY A 52 2.85 2.39 12.21
N SER A 53 2.85 2.97 11.00
CA SER A 53 2.57 2.22 9.78
C SER A 53 3.63 2.41 8.71
N LEU A 54 3.84 1.39 7.88
CA LEU A 54 4.62 1.47 6.65
C LEU A 54 3.68 1.70 5.47
N VAL A 55 3.89 2.78 4.72
CA VAL A 55 3.03 3.14 3.59
C VAL A 55 3.71 2.79 2.28
N LEU A 56 3.14 1.86 1.54
CA LEU A 56 3.69 1.27 0.33
C LEU A 56 2.88 1.70 -0.89
N ALA A 57 3.58 2.16 -1.93
CA ALA A 57 3.03 2.34 -3.26
C ALA A 57 3.42 1.13 -4.13
N LEU A 58 2.47 0.54 -4.84
CA LEU A 58 2.69 -0.66 -5.64
C LEU A 58 2.52 -0.37 -7.14
N PHE A 59 3.38 -0.98 -7.96
CA PHE A 59 3.47 -0.75 -9.40
C PHE A 59 2.68 -1.80 -10.19
N GLY A 60 1.36 -1.84 -10.02
CA GLY A 60 0.52 -2.90 -10.59
C GLY A 60 0.39 -2.90 -12.11
N GLN A 61 0.86 -1.86 -12.82
CA GLN A 61 1.02 -1.92 -14.28
C GLN A 61 2.35 -2.59 -14.69
N THR A 62 3.40 -2.42 -13.87
CA THR A 62 4.73 -2.97 -14.15
C THR A 62 4.83 -4.43 -13.70
N ALA A 63 4.28 -4.78 -12.54
CA ALA A 63 4.31 -6.12 -11.98
C ALA A 63 2.91 -6.57 -11.52
N PRO A 64 1.92 -6.69 -12.43
CA PRO A 64 0.53 -6.95 -12.08
C PRO A 64 0.33 -8.20 -11.23
N LYS A 65 0.96 -9.33 -11.57
CA LYS A 65 0.79 -10.59 -10.81
C LYS A 65 1.42 -10.51 -9.43
N THR A 66 2.59 -9.88 -9.35
CA THR A 66 3.31 -9.70 -8.08
C THR A 66 2.52 -8.79 -7.14
N VAL A 67 1.96 -7.70 -7.67
CA VAL A 67 1.11 -6.78 -6.91
C VAL A 67 -0.21 -7.45 -6.50
N GLU A 68 -0.86 -8.20 -7.40
CA GLU A 68 -2.06 -8.99 -7.08
C GLU A 68 -1.80 -9.97 -5.93
N ASN A 69 -0.68 -10.68 -5.96
CA ASN A 69 -0.27 -11.58 -4.88
C ASN A 69 -0.10 -10.84 -3.54
N PHE A 70 0.67 -9.74 -3.53
CA PHE A 70 0.94 -8.99 -2.32
C PHE A 70 -0.34 -8.39 -1.71
N VAL A 71 -1.19 -7.77 -2.54
CA VAL A 71 -2.48 -7.20 -2.13
C VAL A 71 -3.42 -8.30 -1.65
N GLY A 72 -3.47 -9.43 -2.36
CA GLY A 72 -4.24 -10.60 -1.96
C GLY A 72 -3.85 -11.07 -0.56
N LEU A 73 -2.57 -11.29 -0.30
CA LEU A 73 -2.06 -11.69 1.01
C LEU A 73 -2.26 -10.63 2.10
N ALA A 74 -2.19 -9.34 1.76
CA ALA A 74 -2.48 -8.26 2.70
C ALA A 74 -3.97 -8.22 3.09
N SER A 75 -4.88 -8.60 2.18
CA SER A 75 -6.34 -8.57 2.40
C SER A 75 -6.90 -9.81 3.13
N MET A 76 -6.09 -10.85 3.32
CA MET A 76 -6.55 -12.11 3.89
C MET A 76 -6.76 -12.04 5.41
N ALA A 77 -7.64 -12.91 5.89
CA ALA A 77 -7.90 -13.08 7.32
C ALA A 77 -6.65 -13.55 8.10
N PRO A 78 -6.59 -13.30 9.41
CA PRO A 78 -5.50 -13.75 10.27
C PRO A 78 -5.20 -15.24 10.08
N GLY A 79 -3.92 -15.59 9.87
CA GLY A 79 -3.46 -16.98 9.66
C GLY A 79 -3.37 -17.44 8.21
N TYR A 80 -3.81 -16.63 7.24
CA TYR A 80 -3.69 -16.95 5.80
C TYR A 80 -2.92 -15.89 5.00
N GLY A 81 -2.60 -14.74 5.61
CA GLY A 81 -1.94 -13.61 4.96
C GLY A 81 -1.05 -12.85 5.93
N TYR A 82 -0.79 -11.57 5.65
CA TYR A 82 0.19 -10.79 6.41
C TYR A 82 -0.26 -10.39 7.82
N HIS A 83 -1.56 -10.40 8.11
CA HIS A 83 -2.06 -10.09 9.45
C HIS A 83 -1.50 -11.06 10.50
N GLY A 84 -0.80 -10.53 11.49
CA GLY A 84 -0.16 -11.25 12.59
C GLY A 84 1.24 -11.80 12.26
N THR A 85 1.72 -11.63 11.03
CA THR A 85 3.05 -12.08 10.61
C THR A 85 4.15 -11.17 11.17
N ILE A 86 5.39 -11.65 11.13
CA ILE A 86 6.55 -10.91 11.65
C ILE A 86 7.59 -10.61 10.59
N PHE A 87 8.39 -9.58 10.89
CA PHE A 87 9.69 -9.39 10.27
C PHE A 87 10.67 -10.36 10.92
N HIS A 88 10.91 -11.50 10.27
CA HIS A 88 11.70 -12.60 10.82
C HIS A 88 13.20 -12.42 10.59
N ARG A 89 13.61 -11.47 9.73
CA ARG A 89 15.01 -11.18 9.41
C ARG A 89 15.20 -9.69 9.15
N VAL A 90 16.17 -9.09 9.81
CA VAL A 90 16.53 -7.67 9.67
C VAL A 90 18.04 -7.53 9.59
N ILE A 91 18.53 -7.01 8.47
CA ILE A 91 19.95 -6.71 8.31
C ILE A 91 20.07 -5.19 8.23
N LYS A 92 20.72 -4.62 9.25
CA LYS A 92 20.94 -3.18 9.35
C LYS A 92 21.61 -2.65 8.08
N ASP A 93 21.07 -1.54 7.58
CA ASP A 93 21.54 -0.83 6.39
C ASP A 93 21.55 -1.71 5.13
N PHE A 94 20.63 -2.68 5.08
CA PHE A 94 20.40 -3.52 3.93
C PHE A 94 18.91 -3.79 3.69
N ILE A 95 18.27 -4.65 4.48
CA ILE A 95 16.86 -5.06 4.29
C ILE A 95 16.15 -5.35 5.60
N ILE A 96 14.83 -5.15 5.59
CA ILE A 96 13.88 -5.76 6.54
C ILE A 96 13.03 -6.77 5.76
N GLN A 97 12.93 -8.01 6.24
CA GLN A 97 12.25 -9.10 5.53
C GLN A 97 11.14 -9.70 6.38
N GLY A 98 9.97 -9.90 5.76
CA GLY A 98 8.76 -10.42 6.37
C GLY A 98 7.93 -11.27 5.39
N GLY A 99 6.67 -11.52 5.74
CA GLY A 99 5.71 -12.19 4.86
C GLY A 99 5.64 -13.73 4.96
N ASP A 100 6.47 -14.37 5.80
CA ASP A 100 6.30 -15.79 6.12
C ASP A 100 5.17 -15.95 7.15
N PHE A 101 3.96 -16.22 6.65
CA PHE A 101 2.77 -16.45 7.47
C PHE A 101 2.58 -17.90 7.93
N GLU A 102 3.32 -18.85 7.37
CA GLU A 102 3.16 -20.27 7.72
C GLU A 102 4.01 -20.66 8.91
N ARG A 103 5.26 -20.17 8.96
CA ARG A 103 6.26 -20.59 9.95
C ARG A 103 6.90 -19.42 10.69
N GLY A 104 6.99 -18.26 10.04
CA GLY A 104 7.61 -17.06 10.60
C GLY A 104 9.10 -17.20 10.87
N ASP A 105 9.77 -18.12 10.17
CA ASP A 105 11.21 -18.40 10.28
C ASP A 105 11.97 -18.25 8.96
N GLY A 106 11.26 -17.91 7.87
CA GLY A 106 11.81 -17.74 6.53
C GLY A 106 11.75 -19.01 5.68
N THR A 107 11.25 -20.13 6.20
CA THR A 107 11.12 -21.40 5.45
C THR A 107 9.71 -21.65 4.89
N GLY A 108 8.76 -20.76 5.16
CA GLY A 108 7.37 -20.87 4.70
C GLY A 108 6.89 -19.67 3.87
N GLY A 109 5.59 -19.67 3.57
CA GLY A 109 4.90 -18.61 2.85
C GLY A 109 4.75 -18.95 1.37
N TYR A 110 3.51 -19.11 0.92
CA TYR A 110 3.16 -19.38 -0.47
C TYR A 110 2.37 -18.22 -1.09
N SER A 111 2.38 -18.12 -2.42
CA SER A 111 1.58 -17.13 -3.13
C SER A 111 0.09 -17.49 -3.12
N ILE A 112 -0.76 -16.52 -3.46
CA ILE A 112 -2.20 -16.76 -3.65
C ILE A 112 -2.49 -17.72 -4.81
N PHE A 113 -1.52 -17.93 -5.71
CA PHE A 113 -1.65 -18.77 -6.89
C PHE A 113 -1.37 -20.24 -6.52
N ASP A 114 -2.44 -21.04 -6.42
CA ASP A 114 -2.39 -22.48 -6.11
C ASP A 114 -1.61 -22.87 -4.83
N LYS A 115 -1.43 -21.94 -3.90
CA LYS A 115 -0.58 -22.11 -2.70
C LYS A 115 0.83 -22.59 -3.02
N LYS A 116 1.40 -22.09 -4.11
CA LYS A 116 2.76 -22.41 -4.58
C LYS A 116 3.56 -21.15 -4.81
N SER A 117 4.82 -21.31 -5.20
CA SER A 117 5.61 -20.22 -5.75
C SER A 117 5.18 -19.87 -7.18
N PHE A 118 5.50 -18.66 -7.62
CA PHE A 118 5.31 -18.20 -8.99
C PHE A 118 6.61 -17.65 -9.59
N ALA A 119 6.64 -17.59 -10.92
CA ALA A 119 7.79 -17.16 -11.70
C ALA A 119 8.15 -15.68 -11.48
N ASP A 120 9.41 -15.33 -11.77
CA ASP A 120 9.84 -13.93 -11.78
C ASP A 120 9.12 -13.19 -12.92
N GLU A 121 8.37 -12.15 -12.60
CA GLU A 121 7.50 -11.48 -13.57
C GLU A 121 8.29 -10.62 -14.57
N ASN A 122 9.20 -9.79 -14.06
CA ASN A 122 10.19 -9.02 -14.82
C ASN A 122 11.27 -8.47 -13.88
N PHE A 123 12.30 -7.85 -14.44
CA PHE A 123 13.37 -7.16 -13.71
C PHE A 123 13.55 -5.72 -14.23
N ASP A 124 12.46 -5.07 -14.64
CA ASP A 124 12.50 -3.73 -15.24
C ASP A 124 12.88 -2.66 -14.20
N LEU A 125 12.60 -2.95 -12.94
CA LEU A 125 12.90 -2.10 -11.79
C LEU A 125 14.10 -2.63 -11.00
N HIS A 126 14.85 -1.69 -10.43
CA HIS A 126 16.09 -1.97 -9.71
C HIS A 126 15.99 -1.55 -8.24
N HIS A 127 16.89 -2.10 -7.42
CA HIS A 127 17.07 -1.74 -6.02
C HIS A 127 17.97 -0.50 -5.90
N ASP A 128 17.51 0.61 -6.46
CA ASP A 128 18.25 1.86 -6.66
C ASP A 128 17.80 3.00 -5.74
N LYS A 129 16.93 2.70 -4.76
CA LYS A 129 16.44 3.65 -3.78
C LYS A 129 16.25 2.97 -2.42
N ARG A 130 16.36 3.75 -1.36
CA ARG A 130 15.89 3.36 -0.03
C ARG A 130 14.37 3.16 -0.03
N GLY A 131 13.91 2.07 0.57
CA GLY A 131 12.49 1.75 0.68
C GLY A 131 11.93 0.96 -0.50
N ARG A 132 12.75 0.49 -1.45
CA ARG A 132 12.29 -0.44 -2.49
C ARG A 132 11.66 -1.67 -1.87
N LEU A 133 10.45 -2.00 -2.31
CA LEU A 133 9.70 -3.19 -1.93
C LEU A 133 9.89 -4.25 -3.01
N SER A 134 10.32 -5.45 -2.60
CA SER A 134 10.75 -6.49 -3.51
C SER A 134 10.45 -7.89 -2.96
N MET A 135 10.27 -8.86 -3.86
CA MET A 135 9.96 -10.25 -3.49
C MET A 135 11.21 -10.97 -3.00
N ALA A 136 11.11 -11.63 -1.84
CA ALA A 136 12.10 -12.61 -1.44
C ALA A 136 11.84 -13.93 -2.19
N ASN A 137 12.92 -14.61 -2.57
CA ASN A 137 12.86 -15.89 -3.26
C ASN A 137 14.04 -16.78 -2.80
N ALA A 138 13.95 -18.08 -3.11
CA ALA A 138 14.98 -19.08 -2.85
C ALA A 138 15.74 -19.47 -4.13
N GLY A 139 15.82 -18.53 -5.08
CA GLY A 139 16.32 -18.75 -6.43
C GLY A 139 15.30 -18.37 -7.50
N LYS A 140 15.70 -18.52 -8.76
CA LYS A 140 14.90 -18.14 -9.92
C LYS A 140 13.51 -18.78 -9.87
N ASP A 141 12.47 -17.99 -10.16
CA ASP A 141 11.08 -18.41 -10.30
C ASP A 141 10.47 -19.03 -9.02
N THR A 142 10.91 -18.58 -7.84
CA THR A 142 10.43 -19.10 -6.54
C THR A 142 9.76 -18.04 -5.66
N ASN A 143 9.10 -17.05 -6.26
CA ASN A 143 8.40 -16.01 -5.49
C ASN A 143 7.20 -16.60 -4.73
N GLY A 144 7.13 -16.38 -3.42
CA GLY A 144 6.05 -16.86 -2.56
C GLY A 144 5.27 -15.72 -1.94
N ALA A 145 5.22 -15.70 -0.61
CA ALA A 145 4.64 -14.61 0.18
C ALA A 145 5.69 -13.67 0.79
N GLN A 146 6.93 -14.12 0.89
CA GLN A 146 7.96 -13.34 1.56
C GLN A 146 8.36 -12.13 0.72
N PHE A 147 8.55 -11.01 1.39
CA PHE A 147 8.97 -9.75 0.79
C PHE A 147 10.01 -9.09 1.67
N PHE A 148 10.74 -8.14 1.10
CA PHE A 148 11.62 -7.27 1.85
C PHE A 148 11.50 -5.81 1.42
N ILE A 149 11.83 -4.92 2.35
CA ILE A 149 11.96 -3.48 2.11
C ILE A 149 13.43 -3.13 2.32
N THR A 150 14.04 -2.49 1.33
CA THR A 150 15.43 -2.04 1.42
C THR A 150 15.57 -0.87 2.39
N THR A 151 16.64 -0.88 3.18
CA THR A 151 17.00 0.22 4.10
C THR A 151 18.23 0.99 3.64
N SER A 152 19.03 0.43 2.72
CA SER A 152 20.11 1.14 2.03
C SER A 152 19.60 1.98 0.85
N GLU A 153 20.37 3.00 0.46
CA GLU A 153 20.08 3.79 -0.74
C GLU A 153 20.21 2.98 -2.04
N SER A 154 21.02 1.92 -2.04
CA SER A 154 21.20 1.06 -3.20
C SER A 154 21.63 -0.35 -2.81
N SER A 155 21.02 -1.34 -3.43
CA SER A 155 21.32 -2.76 -3.29
C SER A 155 21.43 -3.43 -4.66
N THR A 156 22.30 -2.90 -5.53
CA THR A 156 22.43 -3.34 -6.94
C THR A 156 22.73 -4.83 -7.13
N HIS A 157 23.32 -5.48 -6.14
CA HIS A 157 23.59 -6.93 -6.17
C HIS A 157 22.31 -7.79 -6.16
N LEU A 158 21.15 -7.21 -5.86
CA LEU A 158 19.84 -7.88 -5.92
C LEU A 158 19.15 -7.73 -7.29
N ASN A 159 19.67 -6.86 -8.17
CA ASN A 159 19.08 -6.60 -9.48
C ASN A 159 19.16 -7.83 -10.38
N GLY A 160 18.08 -8.12 -11.12
CA GLY A 160 17.99 -9.32 -11.96
C GLY A 160 17.76 -10.62 -11.20
N HIS A 161 17.67 -10.55 -9.86
CA HIS A 161 17.46 -11.71 -8.99
C HIS A 161 16.16 -11.62 -8.18
N HIS A 162 15.71 -10.41 -7.84
CA HIS A 162 14.50 -10.18 -7.07
C HIS A 162 13.58 -9.17 -7.79
N VAL A 163 12.29 -9.49 -7.86
CA VAL A 163 11.29 -8.66 -8.52
C VAL A 163 10.93 -7.48 -7.61
N VAL A 164 11.31 -6.28 -8.03
CA VAL A 164 10.87 -5.03 -7.40
C VAL A 164 9.46 -4.71 -7.89
N PHE A 165 8.54 -4.48 -6.96
CA PHE A 165 7.12 -4.26 -7.29
C PHE A 165 6.49 -3.08 -6.54
N GLY A 166 7.26 -2.37 -5.71
CA GLY A 166 6.77 -1.19 -5.02
C GLY A 166 7.86 -0.33 -4.38
N GLN A 167 7.42 0.70 -3.68
CA GLN A 167 8.24 1.67 -3.00
C GLN A 167 7.57 2.10 -1.69
N LEU A 168 8.34 2.17 -0.61
CA LEU A 168 7.92 2.84 0.62
C LEU A 168 7.85 4.34 0.38
N VAL A 169 6.71 4.94 0.67
CA VAL A 169 6.44 6.38 0.48
C VAL A 169 6.12 7.12 1.78
N GLY A 170 5.92 6.39 2.88
CA GLY A 170 5.67 6.93 4.20
C GLY A 170 5.98 5.91 5.30
N GLY A 171 6.10 6.38 6.55
CA GLY A 171 6.47 5.49 7.67
C GLY A 171 7.98 5.24 7.80
N PHE A 172 8.82 6.11 7.24
CA PHE A 172 10.28 5.96 7.32
C PHE A 172 10.81 5.93 8.75
N GLU A 173 10.14 6.59 9.70
CA GLU A 173 10.47 6.52 11.13
C GLU A 173 10.33 5.08 11.67
N VAL A 174 9.29 4.36 11.26
CA VAL A 174 9.08 2.93 11.60
C VAL A 174 10.14 2.08 10.93
N LEU A 175 10.47 2.36 9.66
CA LEU A 175 11.54 1.69 8.93
C LEU A 175 12.88 1.84 9.67
N ASP A 176 13.21 3.04 10.16
CA ASP A 176 14.47 3.32 10.86
C ASP A 176 14.53 2.65 12.23
N LEU A 177 13.42 2.64 12.98
CA LEU A 177 13.34 1.91 14.24
C LEU A 177 13.51 0.40 14.05
N LEU A 178 12.94 -0.17 12.99
CA LEU A 178 13.10 -1.58 12.68
C LEU A 178 14.51 -1.88 12.15
N ASN A 179 15.07 -1.05 11.26
CA ASN A 179 16.43 -1.18 10.73
C ASN A 179 17.51 -1.20 11.82
N THR A 180 17.27 -0.50 12.94
CA THR A 180 18.20 -0.41 14.07
C THR A 180 17.86 -1.34 15.24
N ALA A 181 16.84 -2.20 15.09
CA ALA A 181 16.44 -3.14 16.12
C ALA A 181 17.57 -4.15 16.42
N PRO A 182 17.83 -4.48 17.71
CA PRO A 182 18.78 -5.54 18.05
C PRO A 182 18.36 -6.88 17.45
N THR A 183 19.30 -7.55 16.80
CA THR A 183 19.11 -8.87 16.20
C THR A 183 19.93 -9.93 16.92
N GLY A 184 19.42 -11.16 16.91
CA GLY A 184 20.08 -12.35 17.44
C GLY A 184 20.59 -13.24 16.31
N GLU A 185 20.46 -14.56 16.50
CA GLU A 185 20.85 -15.55 15.51
C GLU A 185 20.07 -15.38 14.19
N ASN A 186 20.73 -15.62 13.05
CA ASN A 186 20.16 -15.51 11.70
C ASN A 186 19.52 -14.13 11.39
N ASP A 187 20.07 -13.05 11.97
CA ASP A 187 19.59 -11.68 11.81
C ASP A 187 18.14 -11.48 12.29
N ARG A 188 17.63 -12.37 13.17
CA ARG A 188 16.26 -12.30 13.68
C ARG A 188 16.16 -11.22 14.76
N PRO A 189 15.20 -10.27 14.67
CA PRO A 189 14.97 -9.29 15.73
C PRO A 189 14.68 -9.95 17.09
N VAL A 190 15.26 -9.39 18.16
CA VAL A 190 15.01 -9.86 19.54
C VAL A 190 13.59 -9.50 19.99
N SER A 191 13.15 -8.28 19.71
CA SER A 191 11.76 -7.86 19.90
C SER A 191 10.87 -8.43 18.80
N ARG A 192 9.62 -8.71 19.14
CA ARG A 192 8.62 -9.11 18.14
C ARG A 192 8.16 -7.88 17.36
N TRP A 193 8.46 -7.84 16.07
CA TRP A 193 7.92 -6.85 15.14
C TRP A 193 6.89 -7.49 14.23
N ALA A 194 5.64 -7.05 14.29
CA ALA A 194 4.53 -7.69 13.62
C ALA A 194 3.72 -6.72 12.76
N ILE A 195 3.15 -7.24 11.68
CA ILE A 195 2.11 -6.58 10.90
C ILE A 195 0.79 -6.92 11.58
N GLU A 196 0.16 -5.95 12.23
CA GLU A 196 -1.11 -6.17 12.94
C GLU A 196 -2.30 -6.07 12.00
N ASP A 197 -2.27 -5.16 11.02
CA ASP A 197 -3.37 -4.96 10.07
C ASP A 197 -2.87 -4.31 8.77
N ALA A 198 -3.71 -4.30 7.73
CA ALA A 198 -3.38 -3.67 6.46
C ALA A 198 -4.58 -2.94 5.82
N ASP A 199 -4.41 -1.66 5.52
CA ASP A 199 -5.37 -0.91 4.68
C ASP A 199 -4.94 -0.92 3.22
N ILE A 200 -5.88 -1.15 2.31
CA ILE A 200 -5.64 -1.27 0.88
C ILE A 200 -6.48 -0.23 0.14
N PHE A 201 -5.83 0.58 -0.69
CA PHE A 201 -6.46 1.55 -1.58
C PHE A 201 -6.06 1.22 -3.01
N VAL A 202 -7.05 1.11 -3.90
CA VAL A 202 -6.84 0.77 -5.30
C VAL A 202 -7.39 1.90 -6.15
N GLU A 203 -6.58 2.39 -7.08
CA GLU A 203 -7.07 3.30 -8.10
C GLU A 203 -7.98 2.55 -9.07
N PRO A 204 -9.22 3.01 -9.32
CA PRO A 204 -10.01 2.44 -10.40
C PRO A 204 -9.23 2.64 -11.72
N PRO A 205 -9.17 1.62 -12.59
CA PRO A 205 -8.49 1.75 -13.88
C PRO A 205 -9.02 2.98 -14.60
N ALA A 206 -8.12 3.84 -15.08
CA ALA A 206 -8.51 4.95 -15.93
C ALA A 206 -9.21 4.36 -17.17
N GLU A 207 -10.53 4.45 -17.25
CA GLU A 207 -11.25 3.98 -18.43
C GLU A 207 -10.72 4.76 -19.64
N THR A 208 -9.98 4.07 -20.50
CA THR A 208 -9.54 4.59 -21.79
C THR A 208 -10.80 5.01 -22.54
N GLY A 209 -10.94 6.32 -22.77
CA GLY A 209 -12.12 6.91 -23.37
C GLY A 209 -12.56 6.19 -24.64
N SER A 210 -13.66 5.45 -24.53
CA SER A 210 -14.63 5.37 -25.61
C SER A 210 -15.72 6.38 -25.30
N LEU A 211 -15.86 7.38 -26.17
CA LEU A 211 -16.92 8.38 -26.18
C LEU A 211 -18.28 7.72 -26.49
N GLY A 212 -18.72 6.79 -25.64
CA GLY A 212 -19.80 5.88 -25.96
C GLY A 212 -20.44 5.18 -24.77
N SER A 213 -20.49 5.78 -23.58
CA SER A 213 -21.31 5.27 -22.47
C SER A 213 -21.77 6.32 -21.44
N TYR A 214 -21.36 7.59 -21.56
CA TYR A 214 -21.92 8.70 -20.76
C TYR A 214 -23.33 9.13 -21.24
N ARG A 215 -24.28 8.19 -21.33
CA ARG A 215 -25.71 8.49 -21.54
C ARG A 215 -26.62 7.95 -20.43
N PHE A 216 -26.09 7.48 -19.31
CA PHE A 216 -26.95 6.95 -18.22
C PHE A 216 -26.85 7.65 -16.86
N PHE A 217 -26.04 8.70 -16.68
CA PHE A 217 -25.93 9.39 -15.37
C PHE A 217 -25.87 10.93 -15.44
N MET A 218 -26.36 11.54 -16.51
CA MET A 218 -26.57 13.00 -16.60
C MET A 218 -28.00 13.27 -17.08
N GLY A 219 -28.96 12.85 -16.25
CA GLY A 219 -30.38 12.98 -16.54
C GLY A 219 -31.23 13.15 -15.29
N LEU A 220 -30.72 13.77 -14.22
CA LEU A 220 -31.54 14.30 -13.11
C LEU A 220 -30.72 15.23 -12.19
N CYS A 221 -30.14 16.30 -12.72
CA CYS A 221 -29.57 17.37 -11.89
C CYS A 221 -29.94 18.73 -12.46
N LEU A 222 -31.25 19.00 -12.55
CA LEU A 222 -31.79 20.33 -12.78
C LEU A 222 -33.09 20.56 -12.00
N VAL A 223 -33.18 20.13 -10.73
CA VAL A 223 -34.03 20.81 -9.73
C VAL A 223 -33.47 20.54 -8.32
N SER A 224 -32.77 21.51 -7.73
CA SER A 224 -32.80 21.83 -6.28
C SER A 224 -31.60 22.69 -5.84
N SER A 225 -31.52 23.91 -6.35
CA SER A 225 -30.69 24.98 -5.74
C SER A 225 -31.31 25.59 -4.48
N VAL A 226 -32.05 24.82 -3.68
CA VAL A 226 -32.58 25.29 -2.39
C VAL A 226 -32.44 24.17 -1.39
N CYS A 227 -31.26 24.04 -0.78
CA CYS A 227 -31.01 23.38 0.50
C CYS A 227 -29.52 23.49 0.86
N TYR A 228 -29.00 24.72 0.93
CA TYR A 228 -27.70 25.00 1.52
C TYR A 228 -27.86 26.07 2.61
N ALA A 229 -28.64 25.74 3.62
CA ALA A 229 -28.60 26.41 4.92
C ALA A 229 -29.39 25.55 5.93
N ALA A 230 -28.69 25.12 6.99
CA ALA A 230 -29.20 24.60 8.26
C ALA A 230 -28.86 23.13 8.56
N VAL A 231 -27.58 22.83 8.82
CA VAL A 231 -27.22 21.86 9.86
C VAL A 231 -26.02 22.42 10.64
N GLN A 232 -26.30 23.40 11.49
CA GLN A 232 -25.47 23.71 12.66
C GLN A 232 -26.07 22.97 13.86
N TRP A 233 -25.24 22.14 14.50
CA TRP A 233 -25.04 22.12 15.95
C TRP A 233 -26.29 22.06 16.86
N ASN A 234 -26.52 20.94 17.57
CA ASN A 234 -26.51 20.98 19.05
C ASN A 234 -26.53 19.61 19.76
N HIS A 235 -25.89 19.64 20.92
CA HIS A 235 -25.74 18.63 21.97
C HIS A 235 -27.04 18.19 22.67
N ARG A 236 -26.98 16.97 23.25
CA ARG A 236 -27.73 16.45 24.43
C ARG A 236 -29.19 15.98 24.23
N ARG A 237 -29.46 14.70 24.56
CA ARG A 237 -30.22 14.16 25.74
C ARG A 237 -30.69 12.72 25.44
N LYS A 238 -30.22 11.71 26.18
CA LYS A 238 -30.77 11.08 27.42
C LYS A 238 -31.87 10.01 27.18
N LYS A 239 -31.50 8.77 27.56
CA LYS A 239 -32.26 7.66 28.17
C LYS A 239 -33.79 7.68 28.11
N VAL A 240 -34.37 6.55 27.69
CA VAL A 240 -35.76 6.15 28.00
C VAL A 240 -35.74 4.97 28.96
N VAL A 241 -36.52 5.11 30.04
CA VAL A 241 -36.79 4.13 31.10
C VAL A 241 -38.04 3.35 30.71
N ILE A 242 -38.06 2.02 30.91
CA ILE A 242 -39.24 1.17 30.72
C ILE A 242 -39.87 0.92 32.09
N THR A 243 -41.13 1.30 32.27
CA THR A 243 -41.95 0.99 33.45
C THR A 243 -43.21 0.22 33.07
N GLY A 244 -43.27 -1.02 33.57
CA GLY A 244 -44.40 -1.77 34.14
C GLY A 244 -45.82 -1.67 33.57
N PHE A 245 -46.39 -2.83 33.25
CA PHE A 245 -47.84 -3.05 33.18
C PHE A 245 -48.23 -4.23 34.10
N ARG A 246 -49.13 -3.96 35.05
CA ARG A 246 -49.99 -4.85 35.86
C ARG A 246 -51.30 -4.03 35.97
N SER A 247 -52.53 -4.51 35.85
CA SER A 247 -53.18 -5.79 36.13
C SER A 247 -54.60 -5.79 35.52
N MET A 248 -55.13 -6.95 35.18
CA MET A 248 -56.46 -7.44 35.59
C MET A 248 -56.47 -8.95 35.49
#